data_AF-A0A0B3SKP0-F1
#
_entry.id   AF-A0A0B3SKP0-F1
#
_cell.length_a   1.000
_cell.length_b   1.000
_cell.length_c   1.000
_cell.angle_alpha   90.00
_cell.angle_beta   90.00
_cell.angle_gamma   90.00
#
_symmetry.space_group_name_H-M   'P 1'
#
loop_
_entity.id
_entity.type
_entity.pdbx_description
1 polymer ?
#
loop_
_entity_poly.entity_id
_entity_poly.type
_entity_poly.pdbx_seq_one_letter_code
_entity_poly.pdbx_strand_id
1 'polypeptide(L)'
;MTGWVRIDRDIWDDPLFQKEPMSEREAFMWLKANAAWKDTTHRVGGAMLDCPRGSLFITLREFQTTTCWGSDTKIRNFLLRIEEAGLIERKVYGRGNAKKRM
;
A
#
# COMPACT_ATOMS: atom_id res chain seq x y z
N MET A 1 6.74 26.34 8.93
CA MET A 1 6.79 25.47 10.13
C MET A 1 7.38 24.14 9.70
N THR A 2 8.53 23.75 10.23
CA THR A 2 9.09 22.40 10.05
C THR A 2 9.00 21.65 11.38
N GLY A 3 8.17 20.62 11.41
CA GLY A 3 8.03 19.71 12.54
C GLY A 3 7.77 18.32 11.97
N TRP A 4 8.46 17.31 12.52
CA TRP A 4 8.25 15.92 12.16
C TRP A 4 7.78 15.15 13.39
N VAL A 5 6.99 14.11 13.14
CA VAL A 5 6.59 13.14 14.16
C VAL A 5 7.13 11.77 13.73
N ARG A 6 7.62 11.00 14.70
CA ARG A 6 7.94 9.59 14.51
C ARG A 6 6.79 8.78 15.07
N ILE A 7 6.20 7.95 14.22
CA ILE A 7 5.08 7.08 14.56
C ILE A 7 5.59 5.65 14.45
N ASP A 8 5.22 4.81 15.41
CA ASP A 8 5.50 3.39 15.33
C ASP A 8 4.69 2.74 14.20
N ARG A 9 5.28 1.76 13.50
CA ARG A 9 4.62 1.10 12.35
C ARG A 9 3.42 0.26 12.79
N ASP A 10 3.37 -0.17 14.05
CA ASP A 10 2.34 -1.05 14.58
C ASP A 10 1.04 -0.31 14.94
N ILE A 11 1.01 1.03 14.80
CA ILE A 11 -0.20 1.84 15.04
C ILE A 11 -1.41 1.38 14.20
N TRP A 12 -1.16 0.77 13.04
CA TRP A 12 -2.21 0.30 12.12
C TRP A 12 -2.87 -1.02 12.56
N ASP A 13 -2.26 -1.74 13.51
CA ASP A 13 -2.73 -3.01 14.04
C ASP A 13 -2.97 -2.95 15.55
N ASP A 14 -2.94 -1.75 16.15
CA ASP A 14 -3.26 -1.53 17.56
C ASP A 14 -4.73 -1.92 17.85
N PRO A 15 -4.98 -2.79 18.84
CA PRO A 15 -6.32 -3.32 19.11
C PRO A 15 -7.32 -2.26 19.60
N LEU A 16 -6.87 -1.09 20.04
CA LEU A 16 -7.74 0.00 20.47
C LEU A 16 -8.44 0.70 19.29
N PHE A 17 -7.80 0.77 18.13
CA PHE A 17 -8.33 1.47 16.97
C PHE A 17 -9.05 0.52 16.01
N GLN A 18 -10.34 0.75 15.80
CA GLN A 18 -11.13 -0.04 14.85
C GLN A 18 -10.67 0.21 13.41
N LYS A 19 -10.67 -0.84 12.57
CA LYS A 19 -10.45 -0.68 11.13
C LYS A 19 -11.65 0.02 10.49
N GLU A 20 -11.43 1.26 10.08
CA GLU A 20 -12.41 2.11 9.39
C GLU A 20 -11.88 2.54 8.00
N PRO A 21 -12.76 3.00 7.09
CA PRO A 21 -12.34 3.54 5.80
C PRO A 21 -11.34 4.70 5.96
N MET A 22 -10.09 4.46 5.55
CA MET A 22 -9.04 5.47 5.60
C MET A 22 -9.35 6.66 4.69
N SER A 23 -8.90 7.84 5.09
CA SER A 23 -8.71 9.00 4.20
C SER A 23 -7.57 8.76 3.20
N GLU A 24 -7.51 9.55 2.12
CA GLU A 24 -6.39 9.50 1.15
C GLU A 24 -5.03 9.76 1.84
N ARG A 25 -5.00 10.65 2.84
CA ARG A 25 -3.79 10.96 3.62
C ARG A 25 -3.34 9.77 4.45
N GLU A 26 -4.26 9.10 5.13
CA GLU A 26 -3.94 7.89 5.91
C GLU A 26 -3.46 6.75 5.03
N ALA A 27 -4.10 6.54 3.88
CA ALA A 27 -3.64 5.56 2.90
C ALA A 27 -2.20 5.85 2.43
N PHE A 28 -1.86 7.12 2.17
CA PHE A 28 -0.49 7.51 1.81
C PHE A 28 0.51 7.35 2.96
N MET A 29 0.12 7.72 4.19
CA MET A 29 0.93 7.48 5.38
C MET A 29 1.19 5.98 5.58
N TRP A 30 0.18 5.15 5.36
CA TRP A 30 0.29 3.70 5.44
C TRP A 30 1.26 3.14 4.39
N LEU A 31 1.22 3.63 3.14
CA LEU A 31 2.18 3.24 2.09
C LEU A 31 3.62 3.53 2.52
N LYS A 32 3.88 4.73 3.05
CA LYS A 32 5.21 5.11 3.56
C LYS A 32 5.64 4.27 4.75
N ALA A 33 4.71 4.04 5.68
CA ALA A 33 4.96 3.22 6.86
C ALA A 33 5.30 1.78 6.44
N ASN A 34 4.69 1.24 5.38
CA ASN A 34 4.86 -0.15 4.97
C ASN A 34 5.99 -0.40 3.98
N ALA A 35 6.62 0.64 3.44
CA ALA A 35 7.81 0.51 2.60
C ALA A 35 8.90 -0.34 3.26
N ALA A 36 9.57 -1.16 2.46
CA ALA A 36 10.56 -2.11 2.90
C ALA A 36 11.77 -1.38 3.51
N TRP A 37 12.15 -1.73 4.73
CA TRP A 37 13.30 -1.12 5.42
C TRP A 37 14.65 -1.69 4.94
N LYS A 38 14.62 -2.86 4.30
CA LYS A 38 15.72 -3.54 3.61
C LYS A 38 15.18 -4.16 2.33
N ASP A 39 16.07 -4.62 1.46
CA ASP A 39 15.65 -5.36 0.26
C ASP A 39 14.91 -6.64 0.67
N THR A 40 13.76 -6.89 0.03
CA THR A 40 12.94 -8.08 0.23
C THR A 40 12.61 -8.72 -1.11
N THR A 41 12.16 -9.97 -1.08
CA THR A 41 11.72 -10.70 -2.27
C THR A 41 10.33 -11.28 -2.02
N HIS A 42 9.44 -11.15 -2.99
CA HIS A 42 8.07 -11.65 -2.91
C HIS A 42 7.82 -12.69 -3.99
N ARG A 43 7.28 -13.83 -3.60
CA ARG A 43 6.85 -14.88 -4.53
C ARG A 43 5.43 -14.59 -5.01
N VAL A 44 5.24 -14.44 -6.31
CA VAL A 44 3.92 -14.21 -6.92
C VAL A 44 3.69 -15.25 -8.01
N GLY A 45 2.80 -16.20 -7.71
CA GLY A 45 2.60 -17.38 -8.55
C GLY A 45 3.91 -18.18 -8.67
N GLY A 46 4.44 -18.24 -9.89
CA GLY A 46 5.70 -18.94 -10.22
C GLY A 46 6.95 -18.06 -10.24
N ALA A 47 6.83 -16.74 -10.06
CA ALA A 47 7.96 -15.82 -10.16
C ALA A 47 8.39 -15.28 -8.79
N MET A 48 9.69 -15.04 -8.64
CA MET A 48 10.27 -14.26 -7.54
C MET A 48 10.45 -12.82 -8.01
N LEU A 49 9.91 -11.87 -7.26
CA LEU A 49 10.01 -10.45 -7.54
C LEU A 49 10.84 -9.77 -6.46
N ASP A 50 11.83 -9.01 -6.88
CA ASP A 50 12.64 -8.19 -5.98
C ASP A 50 11.86 -6.92 -5.59
N CYS A 51 11.93 -6.57 -4.31
CA CYS A 51 11.37 -5.37 -3.73
C CYS A 51 12.48 -4.62 -2.99
N PRO A 52 13.13 -3.65 -3.64
CA PRO A 52 14.22 -2.88 -3.04
C PRO A 52 13.76 -2.11 -1.80
N ARG A 53 14.70 -1.77 -0.91
CA ARG A 53 14.47 -0.86 0.20
C ARG A 53 13.78 0.42 -0.26
N GLY A 54 12.77 0.85 0.49
CA GLY A 54 11.93 2.00 0.17
C GLY A 54 10.78 1.70 -0.78
N SER A 55 10.71 0.49 -1.35
CA SER A 55 9.59 0.04 -2.17
C SER A 55 8.58 -0.75 -1.34
N LEU A 56 7.37 -0.90 -1.86
CA LEU A 56 6.33 -1.75 -1.29
C LEU A 56 5.77 -2.66 -2.39
N PHE A 57 5.75 -3.96 -2.13
CA PHE A 57 5.01 -4.92 -2.94
C PHE A 57 3.66 -5.20 -2.28
N ILE A 58 2.57 -4.95 -2.99
CA ILE A 58 1.20 -5.19 -2.49
C ILE A 58 0.25 -5.48 -3.65
N THR A 59 -0.76 -6.31 -3.40
CA THR A 59 -1.88 -6.47 -4.33
C THR A 59 -2.93 -5.37 -4.15
N LEU A 60 -3.66 -5.02 -5.21
CA LEU A 60 -4.78 -4.07 -5.10
C LEU A 60 -5.80 -4.50 -4.03
N ARG A 61 -5.95 -5.81 -3.81
CA ARG A 61 -6.89 -6.38 -2.86
C ARG A 61 -6.45 -6.22 -1.42
N GLU A 62 -5.19 -6.52 -1.12
CA GLU A 62 -4.64 -6.25 0.21
C GLU A 62 -4.79 -4.76 0.52
N PHE A 63 -4.51 -3.90 -0.46
CA PHE A 63 -4.71 -2.46 -0.30
C PHE A 63 -6.17 -2.10 -0.04
N GLN A 64 -7.15 -2.73 -0.71
CA GLN A 64 -8.59 -2.56 -0.40
C GLN A 64 -8.93 -2.92 1.04
N THR A 65 -8.46 -4.08 1.49
CA THR A 65 -8.72 -4.56 2.85
C THR A 65 -8.08 -3.64 3.88
N THR A 66 -6.84 -3.21 3.64
CA THR A 66 -6.11 -2.29 4.52
C THR A 66 -6.82 -0.93 4.62
N THR A 67 -7.17 -0.31 3.49
CA THR A 67 -7.79 1.03 3.49
C THR A 67 -9.29 0.99 3.75
N CYS A 68 -9.89 -0.21 3.81
CA CYS A 68 -11.34 -0.41 3.87
C CYS A 68 -12.09 0.29 2.72
N TRP A 69 -11.48 0.36 1.53
CA TRP A 69 -12.10 0.93 0.33
C TRP A 69 -12.75 -0.17 -0.52
N GLY A 70 -14.08 -0.13 -0.64
CA GLY A 70 -14.83 -1.13 -1.39
C GLY A 70 -14.75 -1.04 -2.93
N SER A 71 -14.09 -0.01 -3.47
CA SER A 71 -14.05 0.25 -4.93
C SER A 71 -12.62 0.14 -5.47
N ASP A 72 -12.42 -0.80 -6.40
CA ASP A 72 -11.21 -0.92 -7.22
C ASP A 72 -10.88 0.40 -7.92
N THR A 73 -11.90 1.06 -8.47
CA THR A 73 -11.75 2.32 -9.23
C THR A 73 -11.22 3.43 -8.33
N LYS A 74 -11.71 3.52 -7.08
CA LYS A 74 -11.22 4.50 -6.10
C LYS A 74 -9.72 4.34 -5.86
N ILE A 75 -9.26 3.11 -5.68
CA ILE A 75 -7.83 2.82 -5.47
C ILE A 75 -6.99 3.17 -6.68
N ARG A 76 -7.41 2.73 -7.88
CA ARG A 76 -6.65 3.00 -9.10
C ARG A 76 -6.51 4.50 -9.34
N ASN A 77 -7.59 5.26 -9.17
CA ASN A 77 -7.58 6.70 -9.34
C ASN A 77 -6.72 7.40 -8.28
N PHE A 78 -6.78 6.94 -7.03
CA PHE A 78 -5.90 7.45 -5.97
C PHE A 78 -4.42 7.21 -6.30
N LEU A 79 -4.04 5.97 -6.65
CA LEU A 79 -2.66 5.61 -6.99
C LEU A 79 -2.16 6.38 -8.23
N LEU A 80 -3.00 6.53 -9.26
CA LEU A 80 -2.67 7.30 -10.44
C LEU A 80 -2.42 8.78 -10.10
N ARG A 81 -3.28 9.39 -9.29
CA ARG A 81 -3.12 10.79 -8.88
C ARG A 81 -1.83 11.05 -8.11
N ILE A 82 -1.45 10.15 -7.19
CA ILE A 82 -0.21 10.32 -6.42
C ILE A 82 1.04 9.96 -7.24
N GLU A 83 0.91 9.09 -8.24
CA GLU A 83 1.95 8.81 -9.24
C GLU A 83 2.18 10.01 -10.16
N GLU A 84 1.11 10.61 -10.71
CA GLU A 84 1.18 11.83 -11.53
C GLU A 84 1.74 13.03 -10.74
N ALA A 85 1.48 13.09 -9.43
CA ALA A 85 2.08 14.08 -8.54
C ALA A 85 3.55 13.80 -8.17
N GLY A 86 4.14 12.69 -8.65
CA GLY A 86 5.53 12.32 -8.38
C GLY A 86 5.79 11.87 -6.94
N LEU A 87 4.76 11.48 -6.19
CA LEU A 87 4.91 11.01 -4.80
C LEU A 87 5.34 9.55 -4.71
N ILE A 88 5.01 8.76 -5.73
CA ILE A 88 5.39 7.35 -5.86
C ILE A 88 5.72 7.03 -7.33
N GLU A 89 6.47 5.95 -7.54
CA GLU A 89 6.57 5.26 -8.83
C GLU A 89 5.85 3.91 -8.72
N ARG A 90 5.20 3.47 -9.80
CA ARG A 90 4.44 2.22 -9.79
C ARG A 90 4.89 1.26 -10.88
N LYS A 91 5.04 -0.02 -10.50
CA LYS A 91 5.26 -1.15 -11.42
C LYS A 91 4.15 -2.17 -11.22
N VAL A 92 3.49 -2.55 -12.31
CA VAL A 92 2.40 -3.54 -12.28
C VAL A 92 2.95 -4.88 -12.77
N TYR A 93 2.77 -5.93 -11.95
CA TYR A 93 3.17 -7.29 -12.27
C TYR A 93 1.93 -8.16 -12.50
N GLY A 94 1.82 -8.78 -13.68
CA GLY A 94 0.71 -9.67 -14.06
C GLY A 94 -0.29 -9.05 -15.06
N ARG A 95 -1.09 -9.91 -15.70
CA ARG A 95 -2.10 -9.51 -16.72
C ARG A 95 -3.49 -9.21 -16.14
N GLY A 96 -3.72 -9.44 -14.84
CA GLY A 96 -5.02 -9.25 -14.21
C GLY A 96 -4.95 -9.23 -12.68
N ASN A 97 -6.03 -8.77 -12.03
CA ASN A 97 -6.09 -8.65 -10.58
C ASN A 97 -6.15 -10.02 -9.90
N ALA A 98 -5.64 -10.10 -8.66
CA ALA A 98 -5.77 -11.30 -7.83
C ALA A 98 -7.26 -11.68 -7.68
N LYS A 99 -7.60 -12.95 -7.96
CA LYS A 99 -8.99 -13.45 -7.91
C LYS A 99 -9.61 -13.22 -6.55
N LYS A 100 -10.91 -12.89 -6.51
CA LYS A 100 -11.62 -12.87 -5.23
C LYS A 100 -11.66 -14.29 -4.65
N ARG A 101 -11.00 -14.56 -3.51
CA ARG A 101 -11.25 -15.74 -2.69
C ARG A 101 -12.68 -15.59 -2.20
N MET A 102 -13.49 -16.60 -2.55
CA MET A 102 -14.86 -16.81 -2.09
C MET A 102 -14.85 -17.17 -0.61
#